data_AF-A0A9X1D9E9-F1
#
_entry.id   AF-A0A9X1D9E9-F1
#
_cell.length_a   1.000
_cell.length_b   1.000
_cell.length_c   1.000
_cell.angle_alpha   90.00
_cell.angle_beta   90.00
_cell.angle_gamma   90.00
#
_symmetry.space_group_name_H-M   'P 1'
#
loop_
_entity.id
_entity.type
_entity.pdbx_description
1 polymer ?
#
loop_
_entity_poly.entity_id
_entity_poly.type
_entity_poly.pdbx_seq_one_letter_code
_entity_poly.pdbx_strand_id
1 'polypeptide(L)'
;MARYDEQGNNEDLSDAGWLKGLPAGWIDGFICARHLFRRLKAEYGDGDPAPWHDVINADYWGPHFGDPPEDYASKQKLSVRIVATIQRALLSGQLAASWFDGSDFRSIPMPAAQNTSALHNALLHGTFEIDPLWSDEWQHWNGQGWAIEKEQFEVWLASPDAVDPAGLPPQIPTQLEPDEFAISSRKPSVSEHVPLSEAVSWIAFGVALNADRLDQALRWRRLCGGDLDTAQHRLQDAAATLLEAGSSGRVSFFGRHIDAYEDKGKRTEKIDVLALVDYRQVLITGHDHLRYGEGLCRWYKSPNDSHLRGSDRRDLFSNVTVARSELMTQFPGGESPGDTENASAASVPLAIGVGELQLPDEHFDPLAAADIAPWWTVLQSLAWVATRSAAFVERVGELEAHNDQEIAQFICSSMVLLYVSRNACTCAAAATDPVNRWEWCTCFRDAGRQLLDQIRLNYVHPVQLINGVSRPMAFHEFAGVGQRPTGADWHDLKPAPIFSSAEVIAAIPHLPSEIDRSVGYGRAPAVKTGRPPSDGEILSKADEMKARGLDGRTIAKCMRLEPGFENVATTTVRDLIKGRWKPAGRPKKAA
;
A
#
# COMPACT_ATOMS: atom_id res chain seq x y z
N MET A 1 13.76 -4.70 7.66
CA MET A 1 14.85 -5.17 8.54
C MET A 1 14.30 -5.28 9.95
N ALA A 2 13.93 -6.49 10.39
CA ALA A 2 13.59 -6.73 11.80
C ALA A 2 14.73 -6.17 12.66
N ARG A 3 14.39 -5.41 13.72
CA ARG A 3 15.31 -4.71 14.62
C ARG A 3 16.66 -5.43 14.70
N TYR A 4 17.63 -4.91 13.96
CA TYR A 4 19.01 -5.31 14.15
C TYR A 4 19.37 -4.70 15.50
N ASP A 5 19.38 -5.52 16.55
CA ASP A 5 19.78 -5.06 17.88
C ASP A 5 21.17 -4.43 17.76
N GLU A 6 21.22 -3.11 17.92
CA GLU A 6 22.45 -2.30 17.99
C GLU A 6 23.23 -2.58 19.28
N GLN A 7 22.65 -3.36 20.19
CA GLN A 7 23.34 -3.89 21.35
C GLN A 7 24.24 -5.02 20.89
N GLY A 8 25.54 -4.75 20.77
CA GLY A 8 26.61 -5.70 20.46
C GLY A 8 26.80 -6.85 21.46
N ASN A 9 25.71 -7.49 21.91
CA ASN A 9 25.74 -8.80 22.55
C ASN A 9 26.00 -9.83 21.47
N ASN A 10 27.30 -10.09 21.28
CA ASN A 10 27.89 -10.90 20.23
C ASN A 10 27.90 -12.41 20.55
N GLU A 11 27.11 -12.87 21.53
CA GLU A 11 27.20 -14.25 22.02
C GLU A 11 25.77 -14.84 22.13
N ASP A 12 25.54 -15.93 21.40
CA ASP A 12 24.41 -16.87 21.54
C ASP A 12 23.01 -16.52 20.99
N LEU A 13 22.86 -15.53 20.10
CA LEU A 13 21.81 -15.64 19.07
C LEU A 13 22.31 -16.62 18.02
N SER A 14 22.17 -17.91 18.33
CA SER A 14 22.57 -19.07 17.54
C SER A 14 22.58 -18.75 16.04
N ASP A 15 23.63 -19.17 15.33
CA ASP A 15 23.68 -19.30 13.87
C ASP A 15 22.63 -20.30 13.32
N ALA A 16 21.48 -20.43 14.00
CA ALA A 16 20.26 -21.00 13.47
C ALA A 16 19.82 -20.11 12.30
N GLY A 17 20.35 -20.42 11.12
CA GLY A 17 19.83 -19.94 9.85
C GLY A 17 18.33 -20.24 9.74
N TRP A 18 17.71 -19.65 8.73
CA TRP A 18 16.33 -19.96 8.37
C TRP A 18 16.19 -21.42 7.94
N LEU A 19 17.24 -21.98 7.36
CA LEU A 19 17.31 -23.36 6.91
C LEU A 19 17.65 -24.32 8.04
N LYS A 20 16.67 -25.13 8.44
CA LYS A 20 16.89 -26.28 9.32
C LYS A 20 17.43 -27.46 8.52
N GLY A 21 18.40 -28.19 9.08
CA GLY A 21 18.95 -29.39 8.46
C GLY A 21 19.90 -29.13 7.29
N LEU A 22 20.38 -27.88 7.12
CA LEU A 22 21.37 -27.56 6.11
C LEU A 22 22.66 -28.38 6.35
N PRO A 23 23.17 -29.14 5.36
CA PRO A 23 24.38 -29.93 5.53
C PRO A 23 25.62 -29.10 5.86
N ALA A 24 26.58 -29.73 6.55
CA ALA A 24 27.87 -29.12 6.78
C ALA A 24 28.56 -28.77 5.44
N GLY A 25 29.18 -27.59 5.37
CA GLY A 25 29.79 -27.07 4.14
C GLY A 25 28.92 -26.08 3.37
N TRP A 26 27.69 -25.83 3.80
CA TRP A 26 26.80 -24.82 3.22
C TRP A 26 26.54 -23.69 4.23
N ILE A 27 26.24 -22.50 3.70
CA ILE A 27 25.85 -21.33 4.48
C ILE A 27 24.53 -20.78 3.93
N ASP A 28 23.57 -20.56 4.83
CA ASP A 28 22.26 -19.97 4.52
C ASP A 28 22.44 -18.55 3.94
N GLY A 29 21.74 -18.24 2.85
CA GLY A 29 21.84 -16.95 2.17
C GLY A 29 21.52 -15.74 3.06
N PHE A 30 20.63 -15.87 4.04
CA PHE A 30 20.38 -14.84 5.05
C PHE A 30 21.59 -14.63 5.96
N ILE A 31 22.30 -15.70 6.32
CA ILE A 31 23.53 -15.61 7.13
C ILE A 31 24.67 -15.01 6.30
N CYS A 32 24.77 -15.35 5.01
CA CYS A 32 25.69 -14.69 4.07
C CYS A 32 25.48 -13.17 4.05
N ALA A 33 24.23 -12.72 3.96
CA ALA A 33 23.89 -11.30 4.00
C ALA A 33 24.39 -10.61 5.28
N ARG A 34 24.25 -11.27 6.44
CA ARG A 34 24.75 -10.76 7.73
C ARG A 34 26.28 -10.67 7.78
N HIS A 35 26.97 -11.66 7.23
CA HIS A 35 28.43 -11.64 7.17
C HIS A 35 28.93 -10.52 6.27
N LEU A 36 28.32 -10.34 5.10
CA LEU A 36 28.62 -9.23 4.20
C LEU A 36 28.30 -7.87 4.85
N PHE A 37 27.14 -7.75 5.52
CA PHE A 37 26.78 -6.54 6.27
C PHE A 37 27.86 -6.14 7.27
N ARG A 38 28.36 -7.07 8.08
CA ARG A 38 29.41 -6.80 9.07
C ARG A 38 30.70 -6.32 8.39
N ARG A 39 31.09 -6.97 7.28
CA ARG A 39 32.27 -6.59 6.50
C ARG A 39 32.13 -5.18 5.91
N LEU A 40 31.03 -4.90 5.23
CA LEU A 40 30.77 -3.58 4.64
C LEU A 40 30.73 -2.49 5.71
N LYS A 41 30.07 -2.73 6.86
CA LYS A 41 30.03 -1.77 7.95
C LYS A 41 31.42 -1.46 8.51
N ALA A 42 32.30 -2.47 8.63
CA ALA A 42 33.67 -2.28 9.08
C ALA A 42 34.52 -1.50 8.07
N GLU A 43 34.31 -1.73 6.77
CA GLU A 43 35.05 -1.06 5.69
C GLU A 43 34.64 0.40 5.51
N TYR A 44 33.33 0.67 5.50
CA TYR A 44 32.81 2.00 5.17
C TYR A 44 32.76 2.95 6.37
N GLY A 45 32.67 2.44 7.61
CA GLY A 45 32.52 3.30 8.79
C GLY A 45 31.34 4.26 8.62
N ASP A 46 31.62 5.56 8.59
CA ASP A 46 30.63 6.64 8.39
C ASP A 46 30.46 7.05 6.90
N GLY A 47 31.15 6.40 5.98
CA GLY A 47 31.06 6.65 4.54
C GLY A 47 29.73 6.17 3.94
N ASP A 48 29.34 6.75 2.80
CA ASP A 48 28.12 6.38 2.08
C ASP A 48 28.27 5.00 1.39
N PRO A 49 27.52 3.96 1.81
CA PRO A 49 27.69 2.61 1.26
C PRO A 49 27.05 2.44 -0.13
N ALA A 50 26.16 3.34 -0.55
CA ALA A 50 25.48 3.32 -1.85
C ALA A 50 25.22 4.76 -2.35
N PRO A 51 26.27 5.47 -2.81
CA PRO A 51 26.14 6.86 -3.27
C PRO A 51 25.28 7.03 -4.52
N TRP A 52 24.98 5.95 -5.23
CA TRP A 52 24.08 5.92 -6.38
C TRP A 52 22.60 5.75 -6.01
N HIS A 53 22.26 5.61 -4.73
CA HIS A 53 20.91 5.34 -4.27
C HIS A 53 20.38 6.45 -3.36
N ASP A 54 19.40 7.20 -3.84
CA ASP A 54 18.71 8.22 -3.04
C ASP A 54 17.53 7.62 -2.27
N VAL A 55 17.59 7.73 -0.94
CA VAL A 55 16.53 7.21 -0.07
C VAL A 55 15.38 8.20 -0.01
N ILE A 56 14.29 7.86 -0.67
CA ILE A 56 13.09 8.70 -0.73
C ILE A 56 12.38 8.71 0.64
N ASN A 57 11.97 9.89 1.10
CA ASN A 57 11.16 10.09 2.30
C ASN A 57 11.81 9.58 3.60
N ALA A 58 13.13 9.65 3.74
CA ALA A 58 13.82 9.28 4.97
C ALA A 58 13.31 10.06 6.20
N ASP A 59 12.98 11.34 6.01
CA ASP A 59 12.42 12.21 7.07
C ASP A 59 11.04 11.76 7.57
N TYR A 60 10.30 11.04 6.73
CA TYR A 60 9.02 10.46 7.10
C TYR A 60 9.20 9.07 7.73
N TRP A 61 9.94 8.20 7.04
CA TRP A 61 10.05 6.79 7.43
C TRP A 61 10.96 6.55 8.63
N GLY A 62 12.06 7.32 8.77
CA GLY A 62 12.95 7.19 9.91
C GLY A 62 12.19 7.32 11.24
N PRO A 63 11.55 8.47 11.51
CA PRO A 63 10.78 8.66 12.74
C PRO A 63 9.63 7.66 12.90
N HIS A 64 9.02 7.22 11.79
CA HIS A 64 7.97 6.19 11.83
C HIS A 64 8.48 4.84 12.37
N PHE A 65 9.73 4.49 12.08
CA PHE A 65 10.37 3.28 12.59
C PHE A 65 11.18 3.50 13.88
N GLY A 66 11.24 4.74 14.38
CA GLY A 66 11.97 5.11 15.58
C GLY A 66 13.46 5.38 15.35
N ASP A 67 13.87 5.56 14.10
CA ASP A 67 15.25 5.90 13.71
C ASP A 67 15.34 7.40 13.35
N PRO A 68 16.47 8.08 13.59
CA PRO A 68 16.78 9.33 12.90
C PRO A 68 16.72 9.15 11.37
N PRO A 69 16.32 10.19 10.60
CA PRO A 69 16.27 10.10 9.13
C PRO A 69 17.60 9.64 8.50
N GLU A 70 18.72 10.12 9.04
CA GLU A 70 20.08 9.78 8.59
C GLU A 70 20.40 8.29 8.82
N ASP A 71 20.06 7.76 10.00
CA ASP A 71 20.27 6.34 10.33
C ASP A 71 19.39 5.44 9.47
N TYR A 72 18.13 5.83 9.25
CA TYR A 72 17.25 5.13 8.34
C TYR A 72 17.79 5.12 6.91
N ALA A 73 18.24 6.28 6.40
CA ALA A 73 18.84 6.39 5.08
C ALA A 73 20.10 5.53 4.95
N SER A 74 20.97 5.55 5.94
CA SER A 74 22.17 4.72 6.00
C SER A 74 21.84 3.22 5.98
N LYS A 75 20.85 2.78 6.79
CA LYS A 75 20.36 1.39 6.82
C LYS A 75 19.80 0.95 5.44
N GLN A 76 19.03 1.81 4.77
CA GLN A 76 18.50 1.53 3.43
C GLN A 76 19.61 1.44 2.38
N LYS A 77 20.54 2.40 2.36
CA LYS A 77 21.70 2.39 1.45
C LYS A 77 22.56 1.14 1.63
N LEU A 78 22.82 0.75 2.87
CA LEU A 78 23.56 -0.48 3.18
C LEU A 78 22.79 -1.73 2.73
N SER A 79 21.47 -1.76 2.89
CA SER A 79 20.62 -2.85 2.37
C SER A 79 20.72 -2.96 0.85
N VAL A 80 20.57 -1.85 0.12
CA VAL A 80 20.68 -1.83 -1.34
C VAL A 80 22.08 -2.25 -1.79
N ARG A 81 23.12 -1.81 -1.07
CA ARG A 81 24.49 -2.19 -1.35
C ARG A 81 24.72 -3.70 -1.23
N ILE A 82 24.22 -4.32 -0.17
CA ILE A 82 24.33 -5.78 0.05
C ILE A 82 23.70 -6.54 -1.11
N VAL A 83 22.48 -6.16 -1.51
CA VAL A 83 21.80 -6.81 -2.64
C VAL A 83 22.60 -6.65 -3.92
N ALA A 84 23.01 -5.43 -4.27
CA ALA A 84 23.77 -5.17 -5.49
C ALA A 84 25.09 -5.95 -5.54
N THR A 85 25.77 -6.08 -4.39
CA THR A 85 27.06 -6.79 -4.27
C THR A 85 26.88 -8.30 -4.46
N ILE A 86 25.90 -8.91 -3.77
CA ILE A 86 25.57 -10.34 -3.95
C ILE A 86 25.08 -10.60 -5.36
N GLN A 87 24.21 -9.75 -5.89
CA GLN A 87 23.69 -9.85 -7.25
C GLN A 87 24.83 -9.84 -8.28
N ARG A 88 25.77 -8.89 -8.18
CA ARG A 88 26.95 -8.84 -9.04
C ARG A 88 27.74 -10.15 -8.97
N ALA A 89 27.98 -10.66 -7.77
CA ALA A 89 28.76 -11.89 -7.56
C ALA A 89 28.07 -13.15 -8.11
N LEU A 90 26.73 -13.22 -8.02
CA LEU A 90 25.95 -14.30 -8.65
C LEU A 90 25.96 -14.19 -10.18
N LEU A 91 25.76 -12.99 -10.72
CA LEU A 91 25.73 -12.76 -12.17
C LEU A 91 27.10 -12.96 -12.84
N SER A 92 28.20 -12.67 -12.13
CA SER A 92 29.56 -12.90 -12.62
C SER A 92 30.07 -14.33 -12.41
N GLY A 93 29.30 -15.19 -11.71
CA GLY A 93 29.70 -16.56 -11.37
C GLY A 93 30.74 -16.66 -10.25
N GLN A 94 31.02 -15.57 -9.53
CA GLN A 94 31.89 -15.59 -8.35
C GLN A 94 31.27 -16.36 -7.18
N LEU A 95 29.93 -16.34 -7.08
CA LEU A 95 29.16 -17.13 -6.15
C LEU A 95 28.19 -18.05 -6.90
N ALA A 96 28.04 -19.29 -6.42
CA ALA A 96 27.05 -20.24 -6.90
C ALA A 96 26.01 -20.46 -5.79
N ALA A 97 24.76 -20.09 -6.05
CA ALA A 97 23.66 -20.27 -5.12
C ALA A 97 22.83 -21.50 -5.50
N SER A 98 22.28 -22.19 -4.50
CA SER A 98 21.34 -23.29 -4.67
C SER A 98 20.13 -23.11 -3.75
N TRP A 99 18.94 -23.43 -4.24
CA TRP A 99 17.79 -23.67 -3.37
C TRP A 99 17.99 -24.94 -2.55
N PHE A 100 17.35 -24.98 -1.38
CA PHE A 100 17.34 -26.13 -0.50
C PHE A 100 15.94 -26.33 0.08
N ASP A 101 15.34 -27.49 -0.16
CA ASP A 101 13.97 -27.84 0.28
C ASP A 101 13.93 -28.62 1.61
N GLY A 102 15.10 -28.84 2.23
CA GLY A 102 15.28 -29.67 3.43
C GLY A 102 15.88 -31.05 3.14
N SER A 103 15.84 -31.50 1.89
CA SER A 103 16.40 -32.78 1.43
C SER A 103 17.42 -32.61 0.31
N ASP A 104 17.08 -31.81 -0.70
CA ASP A 104 17.82 -31.73 -1.95
C ASP A 104 18.23 -30.29 -2.26
N PHE A 105 19.26 -30.17 -3.09
CA PHE A 105 19.74 -28.91 -3.64
C PHE A 105 19.41 -28.78 -5.11
N ARG A 106 19.07 -27.56 -5.52
CA ARG A 106 18.94 -27.21 -6.94
C ARG A 106 19.61 -25.88 -7.21
N SER A 107 20.51 -25.86 -8.19
CA SER A 107 21.22 -24.64 -8.59
C SER A 107 20.23 -23.54 -9.00
N ILE A 108 20.45 -22.33 -8.51
CA ILE A 108 19.69 -21.13 -8.90
C ILE A 108 20.23 -20.66 -10.25
N PRO A 109 19.45 -20.74 -11.34
CA PRO A 109 19.91 -20.30 -12.63
C PRO A 109 19.97 -18.77 -12.65
N MET A 110 20.87 -18.25 -13.48
CA MET A 110 21.21 -16.82 -13.55
C MET A 110 19.99 -15.89 -13.68
N PRO A 111 18.93 -16.20 -14.47
CA PRO A 111 17.77 -15.33 -14.57
C PRO A 111 17.04 -15.08 -13.24
N ALA A 112 17.04 -16.03 -12.29
CA ALA A 112 16.44 -15.81 -10.97
C ALA A 112 17.19 -14.75 -10.14
N ALA A 113 18.52 -14.65 -10.30
CA ALA A 113 19.33 -13.66 -9.59
C ALA A 113 19.20 -12.24 -10.18
N GLN A 114 18.60 -12.07 -11.36
CA GLN A 114 18.43 -10.76 -12.00
C GLN A 114 17.30 -9.94 -11.36
N ASN A 115 16.32 -10.57 -10.72
CA ASN A 115 15.27 -9.85 -10.02
C ASN A 115 15.78 -9.34 -8.67
N THR A 116 16.20 -8.08 -8.64
CA THR A 116 16.71 -7.40 -7.45
C THR A 116 15.73 -7.44 -6.27
N SER A 117 14.41 -7.33 -6.52
CA SER A 117 13.39 -7.40 -5.47
C SER A 117 13.28 -8.80 -4.87
N ALA A 118 13.31 -9.84 -5.72
CA ALA A 118 13.28 -11.24 -5.26
C ALA A 118 14.52 -11.55 -4.41
N LEU A 119 15.71 -11.15 -4.88
CA LEU A 119 16.96 -11.33 -4.15
C LEU A 119 17.00 -10.52 -2.85
N HIS A 120 16.49 -9.28 -2.84
CA HIS A 120 16.37 -8.47 -1.63
C HIS A 120 15.50 -9.17 -0.58
N ASN A 121 14.32 -9.66 -0.98
CA ASN A 121 13.46 -10.46 -0.11
C ASN A 121 14.16 -11.72 0.39
N ALA A 122 14.89 -12.42 -0.48
CA ALA A 122 15.63 -13.63 -0.12
C ALA A 122 16.74 -13.38 0.90
N LEU A 123 17.43 -12.25 0.80
CA LEU A 123 18.48 -11.85 1.73
C LEU A 123 17.92 -11.36 3.07
N LEU A 124 16.68 -10.85 3.11
CA LEU A 124 16.04 -10.34 4.33
C LEU A 124 15.16 -11.36 5.05
N HIS A 125 14.54 -12.27 4.31
CA HIS A 125 13.53 -13.20 4.81
C HIS A 125 13.93 -14.67 4.66
N GLY A 126 15.08 -14.95 4.02
CA GLY A 126 15.62 -16.30 3.84
C GLY A 126 14.96 -17.10 2.72
N THR A 127 13.78 -16.71 2.25
CA THR A 127 13.02 -17.40 1.19
C THR A 127 13.25 -16.76 -0.17
N PHE A 128 13.57 -17.58 -1.18
CA PHE A 128 13.85 -17.09 -2.53
C PHE A 128 12.62 -17.24 -3.43
N GLU A 129 12.04 -16.12 -3.86
CA GLU A 129 10.92 -16.09 -4.80
C GLU A 129 11.39 -16.39 -6.23
N ILE A 130 10.61 -17.19 -6.99
CA ILE A 130 10.89 -17.55 -8.38
C ILE A 130 9.93 -16.80 -9.29
N ASP A 131 10.33 -16.53 -10.53
CA ASP A 131 9.44 -15.95 -11.53
C ASP A 131 8.17 -16.80 -11.68
N PRO A 132 6.97 -16.21 -11.47
CA PRO A 132 5.70 -16.92 -11.54
C PRO A 132 5.37 -17.51 -12.93
N LEU A 133 6.06 -17.06 -13.99
CA LEU A 133 5.94 -17.60 -15.34
C LEU A 133 6.87 -18.78 -15.59
N TRP A 134 7.72 -19.19 -14.65
CA TRP A 134 8.50 -20.41 -14.85
C TRP A 134 7.64 -21.67 -14.79
N SER A 135 8.11 -22.72 -15.46
CA SER A 135 7.42 -24.01 -15.52
C SER A 135 7.11 -24.59 -14.13
N ASP A 136 6.07 -25.44 -14.05
CA ASP A 136 5.62 -26.04 -12.79
C ASP A 136 6.72 -26.83 -12.07
N GLU A 137 7.71 -27.34 -12.80
CA GLU A 137 8.89 -28.01 -12.24
C GLU A 137 9.72 -27.09 -11.34
N TRP A 138 9.94 -25.84 -11.75
CA TRP A 138 10.69 -24.87 -10.97
C TRP A 138 9.87 -24.30 -9.82
N GLN A 139 8.55 -24.25 -9.97
CA GLN A 139 7.67 -23.60 -9.01
C GLN A 139 7.57 -24.34 -7.67
N HIS A 140 7.97 -25.61 -7.62
CA HIS A 140 8.17 -26.33 -6.37
C HIS A 140 9.22 -25.66 -5.46
N TRP A 141 10.20 -24.97 -6.06
CA TRP A 141 11.28 -24.27 -5.37
C TRP A 141 10.91 -22.84 -4.96
N ASN A 142 9.73 -22.36 -5.34
CA ASN A 142 9.29 -21.00 -5.01
C ASN A 142 9.13 -20.85 -3.49
N GLY A 143 9.79 -19.84 -2.92
CA GLY A 143 9.75 -19.58 -1.48
C GLY A 143 10.59 -20.56 -0.64
N GLN A 144 11.33 -21.48 -1.27
CA GLN A 144 12.30 -22.31 -0.54
C GLN A 144 13.46 -21.45 -0.05
N GLY A 145 14.14 -21.93 0.99
CA GLY A 145 15.38 -21.30 1.39
C GLY A 145 16.49 -21.56 0.39
N TRP A 146 17.57 -20.82 0.51
CA TRP A 146 18.71 -20.90 -0.39
C TRP A 146 20.03 -20.81 0.36
N ALA A 147 21.06 -21.41 -0.22
CA ALA A 147 22.38 -21.51 0.38
C ALA A 147 23.48 -21.37 -0.67
N ILE A 148 24.67 -21.05 -0.19
CA ILE A 148 25.91 -21.00 -0.96
C ILE A 148 26.90 -21.97 -0.31
N GLU A 149 27.81 -22.55 -1.08
CA GLU A 149 28.91 -23.32 -0.51
C GLU A 149 29.75 -22.43 0.41
N LYS A 150 29.94 -22.86 1.66
CA LYS A 150 30.56 -22.04 2.71
C LYS A 150 31.98 -21.65 2.37
N GLU A 151 32.78 -22.58 1.83
CA GLU A 151 34.16 -22.30 1.43
C GLU A 151 34.22 -21.25 0.31
N GLN A 152 33.39 -21.42 -0.72
CA GLN A 152 33.29 -20.44 -1.81
C GLN A 152 32.90 -19.05 -1.28
N PHE A 153 31.89 -18.98 -0.41
CA PHE A 153 31.45 -17.73 0.17
C PHE A 153 32.53 -17.06 1.02
N GLU A 154 33.25 -17.81 1.86
CA GLU A 154 34.31 -17.26 2.71
C GLU A 154 35.51 -16.74 1.91
N VAL A 155 35.91 -17.48 0.86
CA VAL A 155 36.96 -17.04 -0.08
C VAL A 155 36.55 -15.77 -0.82
N TRP A 156 35.33 -15.75 -1.37
CA TRP A 156 34.81 -14.55 -2.05
C TRP A 156 34.67 -13.38 -1.08
N LEU A 157 34.10 -13.62 0.11
CA LEU A 157 33.89 -12.60 1.13
C LEU A 157 35.23 -11.99 1.50
N ALA A 158 36.31 -12.77 1.61
CA ALA A 158 37.66 -12.28 1.92
C ALA A 158 38.26 -11.37 0.83
N SER A 159 37.80 -11.46 -0.41
CA SER A 159 38.37 -10.77 -1.56
C SER A 159 38.06 -9.26 -1.60
N PRO A 160 38.87 -8.43 -2.27
CA PRO A 160 38.58 -7.00 -2.48
C PRO A 160 37.23 -6.77 -3.17
N ASP A 161 36.82 -7.69 -4.04
CA ASP A 161 35.57 -7.59 -4.81
C ASP A 161 34.33 -7.57 -3.90
N ALA A 162 34.38 -8.15 -2.71
CA ALA A 162 33.23 -8.14 -1.79
C ALA A 162 32.92 -6.74 -1.23
N VAL A 163 33.87 -5.80 -1.27
CA VAL A 163 33.71 -4.42 -0.77
C VAL A 163 33.87 -3.36 -1.86
N ASP A 164 34.37 -3.72 -3.05
CA ASP A 164 34.59 -2.77 -4.14
C ASP A 164 33.25 -2.20 -4.69
N PRO A 165 33.02 -0.87 -4.62
CA PRO A 165 31.86 -0.21 -5.21
C PRO A 165 31.86 -0.21 -6.75
N ALA A 166 32.99 -0.47 -7.41
CA ALA A 166 33.09 -0.36 -8.86
C ALA A 166 32.13 -1.31 -9.59
N GLY A 167 31.35 -0.78 -10.54
CA GLY A 167 30.36 -1.57 -11.27
C GLY A 167 29.09 -1.90 -10.48
N LEU A 168 28.82 -1.17 -9.39
CA LEU A 168 27.53 -1.18 -8.70
C LEU A 168 26.74 0.12 -8.98
N PRO A 169 25.41 0.04 -9.16
CA PRO A 169 24.61 -1.19 -9.26
C PRO A 169 25.01 -2.01 -10.50
N PRO A 170 24.91 -3.35 -10.46
CA PRO A 170 25.29 -4.17 -11.59
C PRO A 170 24.43 -3.80 -12.80
N GLN A 171 25.07 -3.57 -13.95
CA GLN A 171 24.35 -3.37 -15.20
C GLN A 171 23.71 -4.70 -15.59
N ILE A 172 22.38 -4.78 -15.50
CA ILE A 172 21.63 -5.90 -16.05
C ILE A 172 21.70 -5.76 -17.58
N PRO A 173 22.16 -6.79 -18.31
CA PRO A 173 22.22 -6.74 -19.77
C PRO A 173 20.87 -6.31 -20.36
N THR A 174 20.89 -5.29 -21.23
CA THR A 174 19.69 -4.77 -21.88
C THR A 174 19.06 -5.78 -22.83
N GLN A 175 19.87 -6.69 -23.37
CA GLN A 175 19.43 -7.89 -24.08
C GLN A 175 19.49 -9.05 -23.10
N LEU A 176 18.38 -9.27 -22.41
CA LEU A 176 18.17 -10.52 -21.70
C LEU A 176 18.03 -11.61 -22.76
N GLU A 177 18.90 -12.62 -22.70
CA GLU A 177 18.62 -13.87 -23.39
C GLU A 177 17.21 -14.32 -22.99
N PRO A 178 16.43 -14.89 -23.93
CA PRO A 178 15.10 -15.39 -23.62
C PRO A 178 15.16 -16.25 -22.37
N ASP A 179 14.32 -15.94 -21.38
CA ASP A 179 14.22 -16.72 -20.17
C ASP A 179 13.72 -18.12 -20.54
N GLU A 180 14.64 -19.07 -20.70
CA GLU A 180 14.37 -20.41 -21.20
C GLU A 180 13.39 -21.20 -20.31
N PHE A 181 13.20 -20.71 -19.08
CA PHE A 181 12.30 -21.31 -18.10
C PHE A 181 10.88 -20.72 -18.17
N ALA A 182 10.73 -19.53 -18.77
CA ALA A 182 9.45 -18.83 -18.85
C ALA A 182 8.51 -19.52 -19.85
N ILE A 183 7.30 -19.81 -19.39
CA ILE A 183 6.25 -20.41 -20.20
C ILE A 183 5.51 -19.32 -20.97
N SER A 184 5.35 -19.52 -22.27
CA SER A 184 4.49 -18.68 -23.12
C SER A 184 3.02 -19.08 -23.06
N SER A 185 2.73 -20.33 -22.66
CA SER A 185 1.38 -20.83 -22.47
C SER A 185 1.32 -21.89 -21.38
N ARG A 186 0.22 -21.92 -20.63
CA ARG A 186 -0.06 -22.96 -19.62
C ARG A 186 -1.55 -23.22 -19.58
N LYS A 187 -1.96 -24.45 -19.90
CA LYS A 187 -3.38 -24.82 -19.78
C LYS A 187 -3.80 -24.87 -18.30
N PRO A 188 -5.09 -24.63 -18.00
CA PRO A 188 -5.63 -24.85 -16.67
C PRO A 188 -5.34 -26.26 -16.16
N SER A 189 -5.11 -26.37 -14.84
CA SER A 189 -4.77 -27.62 -14.15
C SER A 189 -5.73 -28.76 -14.53
N VAL A 190 -5.26 -30.01 -14.55
CA VAL A 190 -6.04 -31.16 -15.07
C VAL A 190 -7.22 -31.60 -14.20
N SER A 191 -7.44 -30.93 -13.07
CA SER A 191 -8.57 -31.16 -12.17
C SER A 191 -9.92 -30.97 -12.87
N GLU A 192 -10.95 -31.67 -12.40
CA GLU A 192 -12.33 -31.49 -12.90
C GLU A 192 -12.80 -30.03 -12.78
N HIS A 193 -12.39 -29.38 -11.68
CA HIS A 193 -12.65 -27.98 -11.38
C HIS A 193 -11.33 -27.24 -11.24
N VAL A 194 -11.21 -26.07 -11.88
CA VAL A 194 -10.01 -25.22 -11.82
C VAL A 194 -10.28 -23.95 -10.99
N PRO A 195 -9.30 -23.40 -10.28
CA PRO A 195 -9.45 -22.13 -9.57
C PRO A 195 -9.92 -21.00 -10.48
N LEU A 196 -10.69 -20.06 -9.94
CA LEU A 196 -11.15 -18.88 -10.69
C LEU A 196 -9.96 -18.08 -11.24
N SER A 197 -8.89 -17.95 -10.45
CA SER A 197 -7.66 -17.28 -10.91
C SER A 197 -7.06 -17.93 -12.16
N GLU A 198 -7.04 -19.27 -12.22
CA GLU A 198 -6.49 -20.03 -13.36
C GLU A 198 -7.36 -19.83 -14.60
N ALA A 199 -8.68 -19.84 -14.43
CA ALA A 199 -9.61 -19.62 -15.53
C ALA A 199 -9.50 -18.20 -16.09
N VAL A 200 -9.46 -17.17 -15.23
CA VAL A 200 -9.39 -15.77 -15.66
C VAL A 200 -8.04 -15.47 -16.32
N SER A 201 -6.93 -15.93 -15.75
CA SER A 201 -5.59 -15.73 -16.33
C SER A 201 -5.39 -16.49 -17.64
N TRP A 202 -5.96 -17.69 -17.77
CA TRP A 202 -5.98 -18.43 -19.04
C TRP A 202 -6.68 -17.64 -20.15
N ILE A 203 -7.86 -17.09 -19.87
CA ILE A 203 -8.62 -16.28 -20.84
C ILE A 203 -7.89 -14.98 -21.16
N ALA A 204 -7.29 -14.32 -20.16
CA ALA A 204 -6.62 -13.03 -20.33
C ALA A 204 -5.29 -13.12 -21.09
N PHE A 205 -4.50 -14.17 -20.84
CA PHE A 205 -3.09 -14.23 -21.23
C PHE A 205 -2.67 -15.52 -21.92
N GLY A 206 -3.53 -16.54 -22.01
CA GLY A 206 -3.12 -17.87 -22.46
C GLY A 206 -2.20 -18.62 -21.48
N VAL A 207 -2.08 -18.12 -20.25
CA VAL A 207 -1.31 -18.75 -19.18
C VAL A 207 -2.20 -18.85 -17.95
N ALA A 208 -2.61 -20.07 -17.59
CA ALA A 208 -3.34 -20.33 -16.36
C ALA A 208 -2.40 -20.19 -15.16
N LEU A 209 -2.69 -19.26 -14.25
CA LEU A 209 -1.95 -19.00 -13.03
C LEU A 209 -2.87 -19.13 -11.81
N ASN A 210 -2.40 -19.81 -10.76
CA ASN A 210 -3.10 -19.77 -9.47
C ASN A 210 -3.04 -18.35 -8.88
N ALA A 211 -3.83 -18.07 -7.83
CA ALA A 211 -3.96 -16.72 -7.30
C ALA A 211 -2.62 -16.13 -6.84
N ASP A 212 -1.77 -16.93 -6.18
CA ASP A 212 -0.47 -16.49 -5.67
C ASP A 212 0.50 -16.15 -6.82
N ARG A 213 0.57 -17.01 -7.86
CA ARG A 213 1.41 -16.73 -9.03
C ARG A 213 0.89 -15.56 -9.85
N LEU A 214 -0.43 -15.40 -9.95
CA LEU A 214 -1.01 -14.27 -10.66
C LEU A 214 -0.71 -12.94 -9.95
N ASP A 215 -0.87 -12.90 -8.63
CA ASP A 215 -0.46 -11.74 -7.82
C ASP A 215 1.03 -11.45 -7.99
N GLN A 216 1.88 -12.47 -7.87
CA GLN A 216 3.31 -12.32 -8.06
C GLN A 216 3.67 -11.82 -9.48
N ALA A 217 3.00 -12.32 -10.51
CA ALA A 217 3.26 -11.94 -11.90
C ALA A 217 2.93 -10.47 -12.16
N LEU A 218 1.90 -9.97 -11.48
CA LEU A 218 1.55 -8.56 -11.51
C LEU A 218 2.51 -7.72 -10.68
N ARG A 219 2.85 -8.12 -9.44
CA ARG A 219 3.89 -7.43 -8.63
C ARG A 219 5.18 -7.26 -9.39
N TRP A 220 5.57 -8.31 -10.12
CA TRP A 220 6.83 -8.38 -10.85
C TRP A 220 6.74 -7.80 -12.25
N ARG A 221 5.57 -7.30 -12.68
CA ARG A 221 5.35 -6.74 -14.02
C ARG A 221 5.77 -7.72 -15.13
N ARG A 222 5.50 -9.02 -14.96
CA ARG A 222 5.85 -10.07 -15.93
C ARG A 222 4.80 -10.29 -17.02
N LEU A 223 3.60 -9.72 -16.84
CA LEU A 223 2.51 -9.79 -17.81
C LEU A 223 2.49 -8.52 -18.68
N CYS A 224 2.04 -8.66 -19.93
CA CYS A 224 1.84 -7.53 -20.86
C CYS A 224 3.06 -6.60 -21.01
N GLY A 225 4.27 -7.15 -21.08
CA GLY A 225 5.50 -6.34 -21.20
C GLY A 225 5.76 -5.40 -20.02
N GLY A 226 5.12 -5.67 -18.88
CA GLY A 226 5.21 -4.86 -17.66
C GLY A 226 4.23 -3.70 -17.58
N ASP A 227 3.32 -3.57 -18.55
CA ASP A 227 2.19 -2.65 -18.47
C ASP A 227 1.08 -3.22 -17.57
N LEU A 228 1.05 -2.71 -16.33
CA LEU A 228 0.09 -3.09 -15.31
C LEU A 228 -1.34 -2.71 -15.66
N ASP A 229 -1.55 -1.56 -16.32
CA ASP A 229 -2.88 -1.11 -16.67
C ASP A 229 -3.46 -2.01 -17.76
N THR A 230 -2.67 -2.34 -18.79
CA THR A 230 -3.07 -3.30 -19.82
C THR A 230 -3.35 -4.68 -19.23
N ALA A 231 -2.47 -5.18 -18.34
CA ALA A 231 -2.68 -6.48 -17.69
C ALA A 231 -4.00 -6.50 -16.87
N GLN A 232 -4.30 -5.42 -16.16
CA GLN A 232 -5.50 -5.30 -15.35
C GLN A 232 -6.78 -5.22 -16.19
N HIS A 233 -6.77 -4.46 -17.30
CA HIS A 233 -7.90 -4.40 -18.23
C HIS A 233 -8.18 -5.78 -18.84
N ARG A 234 -7.15 -6.50 -19.30
CA ARG A 234 -7.32 -7.86 -19.83
C ARG A 234 -7.91 -8.83 -18.81
N LEU A 235 -7.50 -8.74 -17.54
CA LEU A 235 -8.08 -9.56 -16.47
C LEU A 235 -9.54 -9.19 -16.18
N GLN A 236 -9.89 -7.92 -16.26
CA GLN A 236 -11.26 -7.45 -16.10
C GLN A 236 -12.16 -7.94 -17.25
N ASP A 237 -11.70 -7.85 -18.49
CA ASP A 237 -12.42 -8.32 -19.67
C ASP A 237 -12.58 -9.84 -19.65
N ALA A 238 -11.52 -10.57 -19.25
CA ALA A 238 -11.56 -12.02 -19.10
C ALA A 238 -12.56 -12.44 -18.01
N ALA A 239 -12.55 -11.78 -16.86
CA ALA A 239 -13.49 -12.02 -15.78
C ALA A 239 -14.94 -11.77 -16.21
N ALA A 240 -15.21 -10.65 -16.89
CA ALA A 240 -16.54 -10.32 -17.41
C ALA A 240 -17.02 -11.37 -18.43
N THR A 241 -16.16 -11.75 -19.37
CA THR A 241 -16.46 -12.77 -20.38
C THR A 241 -16.76 -14.14 -19.75
N LEU A 242 -15.96 -14.54 -18.76
CA LEU A 242 -16.13 -15.80 -18.04
C LEU A 242 -17.44 -15.82 -17.24
N LEU A 243 -17.76 -14.73 -16.54
CA LEU A 243 -19.02 -14.59 -15.81
C LEU A 243 -20.24 -14.58 -16.73
N GLU A 244 -20.14 -13.97 -17.91
CA GLU A 244 -21.20 -14.00 -18.94
C GLU A 244 -21.44 -15.41 -19.48
N ALA A 245 -20.37 -16.19 -19.68
CA ALA A 245 -20.52 -17.61 -20.00
C ALA A 245 -21.20 -18.39 -18.86
N GLY A 246 -20.91 -18.02 -17.61
CA GLY A 246 -21.54 -18.55 -16.40
C GLY A 246 -23.03 -18.28 -16.29
N SER A 247 -23.42 -17.00 -16.39
CA SER A 247 -24.82 -16.55 -16.35
C SER A 247 -25.64 -17.02 -17.56
N SER A 248 -24.98 -17.44 -18.64
CA SER A 248 -25.62 -18.10 -19.79
C SER A 248 -25.75 -19.62 -19.64
N GLY A 249 -25.22 -20.22 -18.56
CA GLY A 249 -25.19 -21.66 -18.35
C GLY A 249 -24.24 -22.43 -19.27
N ARG A 250 -23.31 -21.75 -19.95
CA ARG A 250 -22.29 -22.37 -20.81
C ARG A 250 -21.09 -22.88 -20.02
N VAL A 251 -20.84 -22.29 -18.85
CA VAL A 251 -19.75 -22.65 -17.95
C VAL A 251 -20.29 -22.72 -16.52
N SER A 252 -20.04 -23.83 -15.83
CA SER A 252 -20.50 -24.08 -14.48
C SER A 252 -19.49 -23.58 -13.46
N PHE A 253 -19.99 -22.88 -12.43
CA PHE A 253 -19.20 -22.39 -11.30
C PHE A 253 -19.57 -23.15 -10.04
N PHE A 254 -18.59 -23.33 -9.16
CA PHE A 254 -18.77 -24.00 -7.87
C PHE A 254 -18.09 -23.16 -6.80
N GLY A 255 -18.74 -22.98 -5.66
CA GLY A 255 -18.19 -22.17 -4.59
C GLY A 255 -18.88 -22.45 -3.27
N ARG A 256 -18.32 -21.91 -2.21
CA ARG A 256 -18.88 -21.97 -0.86
C ARG A 256 -19.58 -20.65 -0.55
N HIS A 257 -20.91 -20.67 -0.45
CA HIS A 257 -21.68 -19.51 -0.01
C HIS A 257 -21.40 -19.19 1.46
N ILE A 258 -21.12 -17.93 1.73
CA ILE A 258 -20.86 -17.36 3.05
C ILE A 258 -21.86 -16.22 3.25
N ASP A 259 -22.77 -16.34 4.22
CA ASP A 259 -23.78 -15.32 4.52
C ASP A 259 -23.15 -14.13 5.30
N ALA A 260 -22.16 -14.43 6.16
CA ALA A 260 -21.36 -13.45 6.90
C ALA A 260 -19.91 -13.94 7.05
N TYR A 261 -18.94 -13.03 7.09
CA TYR A 261 -17.50 -13.34 7.10
C TYR A 261 -17.02 -14.30 8.22
N GLU A 262 -17.77 -14.39 9.32
CA GLU A 262 -17.47 -15.31 10.44
C GLU A 262 -18.01 -16.73 10.22
N ASP A 263 -18.95 -16.90 9.29
CA ASP A 263 -19.44 -18.21 8.93
C ASP A 263 -18.37 -18.92 8.15
N LYS A 264 -18.07 -20.16 8.58
CA LYS A 264 -17.17 -21.00 7.80
C LYS A 264 -17.71 -21.18 6.38
N GLY A 265 -19.02 -21.04 6.15
CA GLY A 265 -19.72 -21.23 4.87
C GLY A 265 -20.32 -22.64 4.76
N LYS A 266 -21.15 -22.88 3.75
CA LYS A 266 -21.74 -24.22 3.48
C LYS A 266 -20.74 -25.15 2.77
N ARG A 267 -21.16 -26.37 2.38
CA ARG A 267 -20.35 -27.24 1.48
C ARG A 267 -20.20 -26.53 0.12
N THR A 268 -19.09 -26.77 -0.58
CA THR A 268 -18.94 -26.31 -1.97
C THR A 268 -20.10 -26.85 -2.81
N GLU A 269 -20.81 -25.96 -3.50
CA GLU A 269 -21.99 -26.27 -4.30
C GLU A 269 -21.92 -25.56 -5.65
N LYS A 270 -22.69 -26.05 -6.63
CA LYS A 270 -22.84 -25.38 -7.92
C LYS A 270 -23.54 -24.04 -7.68
N ILE A 271 -22.94 -22.96 -8.17
CA ILE A 271 -23.51 -21.61 -8.10
C ILE A 271 -24.64 -21.52 -9.13
N ASP A 272 -25.82 -21.10 -8.69
CA ASP A 272 -26.98 -20.95 -9.56
C ASP A 272 -26.74 -19.85 -10.61
N VAL A 273 -27.26 -20.07 -11.81
CA VAL A 273 -27.11 -19.13 -12.95
C VAL A 273 -27.65 -17.74 -12.61
N LEU A 274 -28.77 -17.67 -11.87
CA LEU A 274 -29.33 -16.39 -11.41
C LEU A 274 -28.44 -15.73 -10.37
N ALA A 275 -27.77 -16.50 -9.50
CA ALA A 275 -26.83 -15.95 -8.55
C ALA A 275 -25.61 -15.33 -9.27
N LEU A 276 -25.13 -15.92 -10.36
CA LEU A 276 -24.03 -15.34 -11.15
C LEU A 276 -24.39 -14.00 -11.81
N VAL A 277 -25.66 -13.65 -11.95
CA VAL A 277 -26.09 -12.31 -12.40
C VAL A 277 -25.80 -11.26 -11.33
N ASP A 278 -25.96 -11.60 -10.06
CA ASP A 278 -25.78 -10.69 -8.92
C ASP A 278 -24.33 -10.68 -8.38
N TYR A 279 -23.64 -11.82 -8.47
CA TYR A 279 -22.29 -12.03 -7.91
C TYR A 279 -21.19 -11.91 -8.97
N ARG A 280 -21.13 -10.75 -9.65
CA ARG A 280 -20.18 -10.50 -10.75
C ARG A 280 -18.94 -9.73 -10.34
N GLN A 281 -18.76 -9.43 -9.05
CA GLN A 281 -17.55 -8.79 -8.57
C GLN A 281 -16.51 -9.86 -8.24
N VAL A 282 -15.54 -10.05 -9.14
CA VAL A 282 -14.43 -11.01 -8.98
C VAL A 282 -13.40 -10.45 -8.02
N LEU A 283 -12.99 -11.22 -7.02
CA LEU A 283 -11.85 -10.90 -6.18
C LEU A 283 -10.92 -12.11 -6.18
N ILE A 284 -9.85 -12.02 -6.96
CA ILE A 284 -8.81 -13.03 -6.96
C ILE A 284 -7.88 -12.71 -5.79
N THR A 285 -7.89 -13.54 -4.78
CA THR A 285 -6.89 -13.55 -3.69
C THR A 285 -6.62 -15.02 -3.38
N GLY A 286 -5.84 -15.36 -2.36
CA GLY A 286 -5.58 -16.76 -2.00
C GLY A 286 -6.81 -17.66 -1.82
N HIS A 287 -8.04 -17.13 -1.88
CA HIS A 287 -9.30 -17.87 -1.76
C HIS A 287 -10.35 -17.58 -2.85
N ASP A 288 -9.99 -16.98 -3.99
CA ASP A 288 -10.84 -16.82 -5.20
C ASP A 288 -12.33 -16.59 -4.92
N HIS A 289 -12.76 -15.32 -4.88
CA HIS A 289 -14.10 -14.95 -4.45
C HIS A 289 -14.96 -14.35 -5.57
N LEU A 290 -16.27 -14.57 -5.45
CA LEU A 290 -17.29 -13.78 -6.13
C LEU A 290 -18.12 -13.02 -5.09
N ARG A 291 -18.21 -11.70 -5.24
CA ARG A 291 -18.99 -10.80 -4.39
C ARG A 291 -20.17 -10.23 -5.16
N TYR A 292 -21.17 -9.79 -4.41
CA TYR A 292 -22.28 -9.03 -4.96
C TYR A 292 -21.78 -7.74 -5.61
N GLY A 293 -22.25 -7.44 -6.83
CA GLY A 293 -21.82 -6.30 -7.64
C GLY A 293 -21.17 -6.73 -8.94
N GLU A 294 -20.43 -5.83 -9.59
CA GLU A 294 -19.76 -6.09 -10.87
C GLU A 294 -18.27 -5.69 -10.84
N GLY A 295 -17.50 -6.27 -11.77
CA GLY A 295 -16.11 -5.88 -12.06
C GLY A 295 -15.05 -6.72 -11.35
N LEU A 296 -13.78 -6.36 -11.56
CA LEU A 296 -12.64 -6.97 -10.88
C LEU A 296 -12.24 -6.11 -9.68
N CYS A 297 -12.25 -6.69 -8.49
CA CYS A 297 -11.72 -6.08 -7.29
C CYS A 297 -10.19 -6.00 -7.43
N ARG A 298 -9.69 -4.78 -7.67
CA ARG A 298 -8.29 -4.52 -8.03
C ARG A 298 -7.33 -4.94 -6.90
N TRP A 299 -6.22 -5.57 -7.27
CA TRP A 299 -5.13 -5.90 -6.35
C TRP A 299 -4.35 -4.67 -5.88
N TYR A 300 -4.20 -3.67 -6.75
CA TYR A 300 -3.42 -2.47 -6.50
C TYR A 300 -4.36 -1.27 -6.49
N LYS A 301 -4.42 -0.56 -5.36
CA LYS A 301 -5.06 0.75 -5.32
C LYS A 301 -4.19 1.71 -6.12
N SER A 302 -4.63 2.10 -7.31
CA SER A 302 -4.15 3.35 -7.90
C SER A 302 -4.51 4.48 -6.92
N PRO A 303 -3.60 5.45 -6.64
CA PRO A 303 -3.89 6.58 -5.75
C PRO A 303 -5.16 7.36 -6.11
N ASN A 304 -5.61 7.27 -7.36
CA ASN A 304 -6.78 7.98 -7.88
C ASN A 304 -8.10 7.20 -7.79
N ASP A 305 -8.08 5.98 -7.25
CA ASP A 305 -9.22 5.07 -7.39
C ASP A 305 -10.14 5.09 -6.17
N SER A 306 -11.11 6.01 -6.20
CA SER A 306 -12.15 6.17 -5.17
C SER A 306 -13.37 5.25 -5.37
N HIS A 307 -13.36 4.37 -6.38
CA HIS A 307 -14.58 3.73 -6.89
C HIS A 307 -14.86 2.29 -6.43
N LEU A 308 -13.94 1.60 -5.76
CA LEU A 308 -14.23 0.28 -5.19
C LEU A 308 -14.88 0.41 -3.80
N ARG A 309 -16.11 0.95 -3.75
CA ARG A 309 -16.99 0.70 -2.61
C ARG A 309 -17.38 -0.77 -2.67
N GLY A 310 -16.80 -1.58 -1.79
CA GLY A 310 -17.33 -2.91 -1.53
C GLY A 310 -18.83 -2.77 -1.26
N SER A 311 -19.63 -3.65 -1.88
CA SER A 311 -21.07 -3.71 -1.62
C SER A 311 -21.32 -3.69 -0.12
N ASP A 312 -22.36 -2.98 0.34
CA ASP A 312 -22.81 -3.03 1.74
C ASP A 312 -23.22 -4.46 2.14
N ARG A 313 -23.51 -5.32 1.14
CA ARG A 313 -23.73 -6.75 1.33
C ARG A 313 -22.43 -7.47 1.65
N ARG A 314 -22.50 -8.32 2.69
CA ARG A 314 -21.36 -9.08 3.21
C ARG A 314 -21.32 -10.52 2.72
N ASP A 315 -22.35 -10.98 2.03
CA ASP A 315 -22.39 -12.32 1.48
C ASP A 315 -21.54 -12.44 0.21
N LEU A 316 -20.93 -13.62 0.04
CA LEU A 316 -20.04 -13.93 -1.06
C LEU A 316 -19.96 -15.44 -1.31
N PHE A 317 -19.46 -15.80 -2.48
CA PHE A 317 -18.94 -17.14 -2.75
C PHE A 317 -17.42 -17.14 -2.58
N SER A 318 -16.91 -18.11 -1.83
CA SER A 318 -15.47 -18.32 -1.59
C SER A 318 -14.98 -19.61 -2.22
N ASN A 319 -13.67 -19.69 -2.47
CA ASN A 319 -13.01 -20.81 -3.13
C ASN A 319 -13.71 -21.19 -4.42
N VAL A 320 -14.00 -20.18 -5.23
CA VAL A 320 -14.75 -20.33 -6.47
C VAL A 320 -13.88 -21.07 -7.48
N THR A 321 -14.44 -22.12 -8.06
CA THR A 321 -13.83 -22.95 -9.09
C THR A 321 -14.77 -23.09 -10.27
N VAL A 322 -14.20 -23.43 -11.43
CA VAL A 322 -14.89 -23.49 -12.72
C VAL A 322 -14.75 -24.88 -13.32
N ALA A 323 -15.83 -25.42 -13.90
CA ALA A 323 -15.78 -26.71 -14.61
C ALA A 323 -14.78 -26.64 -15.77
N ARG A 324 -13.72 -27.46 -15.70
CA ARG A 324 -12.61 -27.39 -16.65
C ARG A 324 -13.01 -27.76 -18.08
N SER A 325 -13.77 -28.83 -18.26
CA SER A 325 -14.19 -29.29 -19.59
C SER A 325 -14.96 -28.20 -20.33
N GLU A 326 -15.92 -27.57 -19.64
CA GLU A 326 -16.76 -26.48 -20.15
C GLU A 326 -15.93 -25.23 -20.45
N LEU A 327 -15.01 -24.85 -19.54
CA LEU A 327 -14.04 -23.77 -19.76
C LEU A 327 -13.23 -24.01 -21.04
N MET A 328 -12.66 -25.21 -21.20
CA MET A 328 -11.83 -25.54 -22.37
C MET A 328 -12.64 -25.65 -23.67
N THR A 329 -13.93 -26.01 -23.61
CA THR A 329 -14.82 -26.00 -24.78
C THR A 329 -15.18 -24.56 -25.18
N GLN A 330 -15.47 -23.70 -24.21
CA GLN A 330 -15.87 -22.32 -24.46
C GLN A 330 -14.69 -21.42 -24.85
N PHE A 331 -13.49 -21.72 -24.36
CA PHE A 331 -12.25 -20.96 -24.58
C PHE A 331 -11.11 -21.91 -25.03
N PRO A 332 -11.18 -22.45 -26.27
CA PRO A 332 -10.32 -23.54 -26.74
C PRO A 332 -8.85 -23.18 -26.93
N GLY A 333 -8.52 -21.90 -27.04
CA GLY A 333 -7.17 -21.41 -27.01
C GLY A 333 -7.17 -20.06 -26.32
N GLY A 334 -6.34 -19.90 -25.30
CA GLY A 334 -5.90 -18.57 -24.87
C GLY A 334 -4.95 -17.97 -25.92
N GLU A 335 -5.30 -18.08 -27.20
CA GLU A 335 -4.70 -17.28 -28.26
C GLU A 335 -5.16 -15.86 -27.95
N SER A 336 -4.21 -15.09 -27.41
CA SER A 336 -4.33 -13.65 -27.20
C SER A 336 -5.09 -13.04 -28.38
N PRO A 337 -6.19 -12.30 -28.18
CA PRO A 337 -6.97 -11.68 -29.25
C PRO A 337 -6.20 -10.63 -30.10
N GLY A 338 -4.87 -10.61 -30.09
CA GLY A 338 -4.04 -9.54 -30.64
C GLY A 338 -2.83 -9.96 -31.50
N ASP A 339 -2.56 -11.24 -31.75
CA ASP A 339 -1.40 -11.63 -32.58
C ASP A 339 -1.72 -11.77 -34.09
N THR A 340 -2.95 -11.45 -34.51
CA THR A 340 -3.34 -11.45 -35.92
C THR A 340 -2.93 -10.22 -36.73
N GLU A 341 -2.24 -9.22 -36.16
CA GLU A 341 -1.79 -8.03 -36.93
C GLU A 341 -0.31 -7.99 -37.33
N ASN A 342 0.53 -8.97 -36.97
CA ASN A 342 1.95 -8.98 -37.39
C ASN A 342 2.38 -10.15 -38.29
N ALA A 343 1.44 -10.93 -38.83
CA ALA A 343 1.74 -11.90 -39.87
C ALA A 343 1.38 -11.32 -41.26
N SER A 344 2.42 -10.89 -41.99
CA SER A 344 2.42 -10.50 -43.41
C SER A 344 1.98 -9.08 -43.77
N ALA A 345 2.90 -8.12 -43.65
CA ALA A 345 2.97 -6.99 -44.58
C ALA A 345 4.30 -7.02 -45.34
N ALA A 346 4.20 -7.49 -46.58
CA ALA A 346 5.24 -7.32 -47.59
C ALA A 346 5.57 -5.83 -47.77
N SER A 347 6.85 -5.58 -48.03
CA SER A 347 7.42 -4.32 -48.49
C SER A 347 6.64 -3.66 -49.63
N VAL A 348 6.07 -2.47 -49.39
CA VAL A 348 5.85 -1.41 -50.40
C VAL A 348 6.02 -0.03 -49.71
N PRO A 349 6.77 0.91 -50.30
CA PRO A 349 7.04 2.23 -49.71
C PRO A 349 5.96 3.23 -50.08
N LEU A 350 5.57 4.12 -49.16
CA LEU A 350 4.87 5.35 -49.52
C LEU A 350 5.40 6.55 -48.74
N ALA A 351 5.93 7.50 -49.51
CA ALA A 351 6.30 8.85 -49.12
C ALA A 351 5.05 9.78 -49.08
N ILE A 352 5.32 11.06 -48.80
CA ILE A 352 4.46 12.27 -48.79
C ILE A 352 4.05 12.66 -47.36
N GLY A 353 4.31 13.88 -46.86
CA GLY A 353 4.92 15.07 -47.43
C GLY A 353 4.90 16.19 -46.38
N VAL A 354 6.02 16.92 -46.29
CA VAL A 354 6.19 18.12 -45.45
C VAL A 354 5.49 19.30 -46.13
N GLY A 355 4.58 19.96 -45.42
CA GLY A 355 3.97 21.22 -45.85
C GLY A 355 4.48 22.37 -44.98
N GLU A 356 5.31 23.22 -45.58
CA GLU A 356 5.74 24.53 -45.07
C GLU A 356 4.56 25.51 -44.91
N LEU A 357 4.55 26.29 -43.84
CA LEU A 357 3.84 27.57 -43.78
C LEU A 357 4.79 28.64 -43.22
N GLN A 358 5.09 29.66 -44.02
CA GLN A 358 5.94 30.80 -43.68
C GLN A 358 5.11 32.04 -43.27
N LEU A 359 5.48 32.59 -42.09
CA LEU A 359 5.77 34.02 -41.77
C LEU A 359 4.62 35.07 -41.71
N PRO A 360 4.70 36.11 -40.84
CA PRO A 360 5.83 37.05 -40.78
C PRO A 360 6.39 37.47 -39.40
N ASP A 361 7.68 37.84 -39.48
CA ASP A 361 8.45 38.65 -38.54
C ASP A 361 7.78 40.01 -38.26
N GLU A 362 7.83 40.46 -37.00
CA GLU A 362 8.16 41.85 -36.66
C GLU A 362 8.56 41.97 -35.17
N HIS A 363 9.78 42.49 -34.98
CA HIS A 363 10.32 43.20 -33.80
C HIS A 363 10.41 42.52 -32.41
N PHE A 364 11.63 42.07 -32.07
CA PHE A 364 12.17 42.23 -30.72
C PHE A 364 13.65 42.66 -30.78
N ASP A 365 13.91 43.85 -30.23
CA ASP A 365 15.23 44.40 -29.97
C ASP A 365 15.76 43.82 -28.64
N PRO A 366 17.00 43.30 -28.56
CA PRO A 366 17.54 42.75 -27.33
C PRO A 366 18.28 43.83 -26.51
N LEU A 367 18.25 43.63 -25.19
CA LEU A 367 19.16 44.22 -24.19
C LEU A 367 18.90 45.66 -23.75
N ALA A 368 17.99 45.79 -22.77
CA ALA A 368 18.21 46.69 -21.64
C ALA A 368 18.12 45.88 -20.33
N ALA A 369 19.31 45.60 -19.80
CA ALA A 369 19.60 44.99 -18.51
C ALA A 369 18.84 45.59 -17.32
N ALA A 370 18.38 44.72 -16.41
CA ALA A 370 18.78 44.72 -14.98
C ALA A 370 17.99 43.65 -14.19
N ASP A 371 18.71 42.92 -13.35
CA ASP A 371 18.26 41.97 -12.33
C ASP A 371 16.93 42.30 -11.64
N ILE A 372 15.87 41.48 -11.84
CA ILE A 372 14.96 40.94 -10.81
C ILE A 372 14.25 39.71 -11.43
N ALA A 373 14.62 38.49 -11.03
CA ALA A 373 13.81 37.29 -11.33
C ALA A 373 12.49 37.35 -10.52
N PRO A 374 11.33 36.96 -11.09
CA PRO A 374 10.03 37.35 -10.57
C PRO A 374 9.65 36.57 -9.31
N TRP A 375 8.91 37.25 -8.43
CA TRP A 375 8.28 36.71 -7.23
C TRP A 375 7.37 35.51 -7.53
N TRP A 376 7.15 34.64 -6.54
CA TRP A 376 6.23 33.49 -6.66
C TRP A 376 4.82 33.90 -7.10
N THR A 377 4.18 33.07 -7.93
CA THR A 377 2.75 33.18 -8.24
C THR A 377 1.90 33.00 -6.97
N VAL A 378 0.62 33.40 -7.03
CA VAL A 378 -0.32 33.19 -5.91
C VAL A 378 -0.48 31.69 -5.60
N LEU A 379 -0.51 30.83 -6.62
CA LEU A 379 -0.61 29.38 -6.44
C LEU A 379 0.66 28.78 -5.85
N GLN A 380 1.84 29.23 -6.29
CA GLN A 380 3.13 28.86 -5.70
C GLN A 380 3.23 29.30 -4.22
N SER A 381 2.74 30.49 -3.89
CA SER A 381 2.71 30.99 -2.51
C SER A 381 1.77 30.17 -1.61
N LEU A 382 0.59 29.82 -2.10
CA LEU A 382 -0.38 28.97 -1.38
C LEU A 382 0.15 27.54 -1.21
N ALA A 383 0.77 26.97 -2.26
CA ALA A 383 1.43 25.68 -2.23
C ALA A 383 2.53 25.63 -1.16
N TRP A 384 3.35 26.67 -1.09
CA TRP A 384 4.40 26.78 -0.08
C TRP A 384 3.82 26.90 1.34
N VAL A 385 2.79 27.72 1.55
CA VAL A 385 2.17 27.83 2.87
C VAL A 385 1.56 26.51 3.33
N ALA A 386 0.92 25.76 2.42
CA ALA A 386 0.25 24.50 2.71
C ALA A 386 1.22 23.32 2.95
N THR A 387 2.36 23.29 2.25
CA THR A 387 3.27 22.13 2.23
C THR A 387 4.66 22.41 2.80
N ARG A 388 5.06 23.68 2.86
CA ARG A 388 6.42 24.15 3.18
C ARG A 388 7.53 23.52 2.31
N SER A 389 7.18 22.99 1.13
CA SER A 389 8.11 22.28 0.25
C SER A 389 8.47 23.11 -0.99
N ALA A 390 9.76 23.42 -1.17
CA ALA A 390 10.25 24.14 -2.35
C ALA A 390 10.11 23.33 -3.65
N ALA A 391 10.38 22.02 -3.59
CA ALA A 391 10.22 21.12 -4.74
C ALA A 391 8.77 21.01 -5.21
N PHE A 392 7.80 21.09 -4.29
CA PHE A 392 6.39 21.11 -4.64
C PHE A 392 5.96 22.43 -5.29
N VAL A 393 6.51 23.55 -4.80
CA VAL A 393 6.29 24.88 -5.40
C VAL A 393 6.83 24.94 -6.82
N GLU A 394 8.01 24.37 -7.06
CA GLU A 394 8.59 24.23 -8.40
C GLU A 394 7.68 23.41 -9.31
N ARG A 395 7.15 22.28 -8.84
CA ARG A 395 6.21 21.45 -9.60
C ARG A 395 4.88 22.15 -9.93
N VAL A 396 4.35 22.96 -9.01
CA VAL A 396 3.17 23.80 -9.28
C VAL A 396 3.51 24.86 -10.33
N GLY A 397 4.71 25.45 -10.27
CA GLY A 397 5.20 26.37 -11.28
C GLY A 397 5.35 25.73 -12.66
N GLU A 398 5.84 24.50 -12.73
CA GLU A 398 5.91 23.73 -13.97
C GLU A 398 4.50 23.51 -14.55
N LEU A 399 3.53 23.09 -13.73
CA LEU A 399 2.15 22.90 -14.17
C LEU A 399 1.50 24.21 -14.66
N GLU A 400 1.77 25.33 -13.98
CA GLU A 400 1.34 26.66 -14.43
C GLU A 400 1.97 27.02 -15.79
N ALA A 401 3.27 26.75 -15.97
CA ALA A 401 3.98 27.05 -17.21
C ALA A 401 3.52 26.19 -18.40
N HIS A 402 2.98 24.99 -18.16
CA HIS A 402 2.45 24.10 -19.18
C HIS A 402 0.97 24.35 -19.52
N ASN A 403 0.40 25.47 -19.07
CA ASN A 403 -1.00 25.85 -19.28
C ASN A 403 -2.03 24.92 -18.59
N ASP A 404 -1.59 24.08 -17.64
CA ASP A 404 -2.42 23.18 -16.83
C ASP A 404 -2.93 23.88 -15.56
N GLN A 405 -3.40 25.12 -15.70
CA GLN A 405 -3.74 26.00 -14.58
C GLN A 405 -4.87 25.45 -13.69
N GLU A 406 -5.84 24.74 -14.27
CA GLU A 406 -6.93 24.09 -13.53
C GLU A 406 -6.43 22.94 -12.64
N ILE A 407 -5.44 22.18 -13.13
CA ILE A 407 -4.84 21.06 -12.38
C ILE A 407 -3.98 21.62 -11.24
N ALA A 408 -3.15 22.63 -11.52
CA ALA A 408 -2.36 23.33 -10.50
C ALA A 408 -3.27 23.92 -9.40
N GLN A 409 -4.37 24.58 -9.80
CA GLN A 409 -5.34 25.17 -8.89
C GLN A 409 -6.07 24.11 -8.04
N PHE A 410 -6.46 22.98 -8.63
CA PHE A 410 -7.12 21.88 -7.93
C PHE A 410 -6.21 21.25 -6.87
N ILE A 411 -4.95 21.00 -7.22
CA ILE A 411 -3.93 20.42 -6.34
C ILE A 411 -3.67 21.37 -5.15
N CYS A 412 -3.43 22.65 -5.41
CA CYS A 412 -3.21 23.65 -4.36
C CYS A 412 -4.42 23.81 -3.44
N SER A 413 -5.63 23.88 -4.01
CA SER A 413 -6.88 24.03 -3.24
C SER A 413 -7.12 22.83 -2.33
N SER A 414 -6.89 21.61 -2.83
CA SER A 414 -7.04 20.38 -2.05
C SER A 414 -6.06 20.32 -0.87
N MET A 415 -4.81 20.76 -1.08
CA MET A 415 -3.79 20.78 -0.03
C MET A 415 -4.05 21.86 1.03
N VAL A 416 -4.50 23.04 0.63
CA VAL A 416 -4.96 24.07 1.58
C VAL A 416 -6.15 23.57 2.38
N LEU A 417 -7.11 22.90 1.74
CA LEU A 417 -8.27 22.32 2.41
C LEU A 417 -7.87 21.26 3.44
N LEU A 418 -6.93 20.38 3.09
CA LEU A 418 -6.36 19.38 4.00
C LEU A 418 -5.63 20.03 5.18
N TYR A 419 -4.81 21.05 4.91
CA TYR A 419 -4.08 21.79 5.94
C TYR A 419 -5.02 22.52 6.91
N VAL A 420 -6.04 23.22 6.40
CA VAL A 420 -7.02 23.93 7.22
C VAL A 420 -7.87 22.94 8.01
N SER A 421 -8.36 21.87 7.37
CA SER A 421 -9.17 20.83 8.04
C SER A 421 -8.38 20.12 9.14
N ARG A 422 -7.06 19.93 8.93
CA ARG A 422 -6.15 19.36 9.93
C ARG A 422 -6.01 20.27 11.15
N ASN A 423 -5.85 21.58 10.94
CA ASN A 423 -5.64 22.54 12.02
C ASN A 423 -6.95 22.94 12.73
N ALA A 424 -8.11 22.83 12.07
CA ALA A 424 -9.42 23.04 12.66
C ALA A 424 -9.96 21.82 13.44
N CYS A 425 -9.34 20.65 13.28
CA CYS A 425 -9.76 19.43 13.98
C CYS A 425 -9.41 19.48 15.46
N THR A 426 -10.42 19.57 16.34
CA THR A 426 -10.24 19.58 17.79
C THR A 426 -9.61 18.29 18.34
N CYS A 427 -9.74 17.17 17.63
CA CYS A 427 -9.06 15.92 17.97
C CYS A 427 -7.56 15.93 17.65
N ALA A 428 -7.09 16.84 16.77
CA ALA A 428 -5.68 16.93 16.40
C ALA A 428 -4.81 17.45 17.55
N ALA A 429 -5.34 18.32 18.41
CA ALA A 429 -4.62 18.83 19.59
C ALA A 429 -4.41 17.78 20.70
N ALA A 430 -5.16 16.67 20.67
CA ALA A 430 -5.13 15.62 21.69
C ALA A 430 -4.51 14.29 21.20
N ALA A 431 -4.09 14.20 19.94
CA ALA A 431 -3.60 12.97 19.34
C ALA A 431 -2.06 12.92 19.31
N THR A 432 -1.46 11.93 19.97
CA THR A 432 -0.03 11.62 19.88
C THR A 432 0.33 10.74 18.67
N ASP A 433 -0.65 10.32 17.87
CA ASP A 433 -0.47 9.48 16.68
C ASP A 433 -1.27 10.06 15.49
N PRO A 434 -0.60 10.72 14.53
CA PRO A 434 -1.25 11.58 13.55
C PRO A 434 -1.49 10.92 12.18
N VAL A 435 -1.57 9.59 12.01
CA VAL A 435 -1.89 9.04 10.66
C VAL A 435 -3.07 8.07 10.63
N ASN A 436 -3.31 7.24 11.64
CA ASN A 436 -4.30 6.14 11.50
C ASN A 436 -5.74 6.43 11.96
N ARG A 437 -6.12 7.70 12.23
CA ARG A 437 -7.47 8.01 12.76
C ARG A 437 -8.26 9.11 12.03
N TRP A 438 -7.69 9.78 11.03
CA TRP A 438 -8.31 10.97 10.43
C TRP A 438 -9.51 10.62 9.54
N GLU A 439 -9.44 9.48 8.84
CA GLU A 439 -10.54 8.95 8.02
C GLU A 439 -11.78 8.56 8.84
N TRP A 440 -11.59 8.35 10.14
CA TRP A 440 -12.64 7.95 11.10
C TRP A 440 -13.05 9.11 12.02
N CYS A 441 -12.34 10.24 11.95
CA CYS A 441 -12.61 11.40 12.77
C CYS A 441 -13.78 12.18 12.14
N THR A 442 -14.95 12.02 12.74
CA THR A 442 -16.15 12.80 12.37
C THR A 442 -15.87 14.29 12.39
N CYS A 443 -15.11 14.81 13.36
CA CYS A 443 -14.74 16.24 13.42
C CYS A 443 -13.93 16.71 12.22
N PHE A 444 -12.99 15.91 11.71
CA PHE A 444 -12.20 16.24 10.52
C PHE A 444 -13.07 16.23 9.26
N ARG A 445 -13.91 15.21 9.12
CA ARG A 445 -14.84 15.09 7.98
C ARG A 445 -15.90 16.19 7.99
N ASP A 446 -16.42 16.54 9.17
CA ASP A 446 -17.44 17.56 9.33
C ASP A 446 -16.84 18.96 9.16
N ALA A 447 -15.61 19.21 9.62
CA ALA A 447 -14.87 20.45 9.34
C ALA A 447 -14.54 20.60 7.85
N GLY A 448 -14.06 19.54 7.20
CA GLY A 448 -13.81 19.54 5.75
C GLY A 448 -15.09 19.72 4.95
N ARG A 449 -16.20 19.11 5.37
CA ARG A 449 -17.52 19.29 4.76
C ARG A 449 -18.06 20.69 4.98
N GLN A 450 -17.98 21.24 6.20
CA GLN A 450 -18.39 22.61 6.50
C GLN A 450 -17.54 23.62 5.74
N LEU A 451 -16.24 23.40 5.59
CA LEU A 451 -15.37 24.26 4.80
C LEU A 451 -15.72 24.18 3.30
N LEU A 452 -15.98 22.99 2.77
CA LEU A 452 -16.46 22.81 1.40
C LEU A 452 -17.84 23.42 1.18
N ASP A 453 -18.74 23.26 2.15
CA ASP A 453 -20.08 23.85 2.11
C ASP A 453 -19.98 25.38 2.25
N GLN A 454 -19.09 25.93 3.07
CA GLN A 454 -18.83 27.37 3.17
C GLN A 454 -18.12 27.92 1.91
N ILE A 455 -17.23 27.17 1.27
CA ILE A 455 -16.63 27.55 -0.03
C ILE A 455 -17.72 27.53 -1.13
N ARG A 456 -18.65 26.56 -1.06
CA ARG A 456 -19.80 26.47 -1.97
C ARG A 456 -20.88 27.52 -1.69
N LEU A 457 -21.07 27.93 -0.43
CA LEU A 457 -22.11 28.87 0.01
C LEU A 457 -21.61 30.33 0.05
N ASN A 458 -20.33 30.60 0.32
CA ASN A 458 -19.76 31.97 0.43
C ASN A 458 -19.13 32.48 -0.87
N TYR A 459 -19.77 32.20 -2.01
CA TYR A 459 -19.63 33.13 -3.13
C TYR A 459 -20.33 34.48 -2.86
N VAL A 460 -21.13 34.62 -1.79
CA VAL A 460 -21.72 35.90 -1.38
C VAL A 460 -22.03 35.90 0.14
N HIS A 461 -21.13 36.31 1.04
CA HIS A 461 -21.52 36.99 2.31
C HIS A 461 -20.33 37.68 3.04
N PRO A 462 -20.55 38.81 3.75
CA PRO A 462 -19.49 39.66 4.31
C PRO A 462 -19.06 39.25 5.73
N VAL A 463 -17.76 39.38 6.01
CA VAL A 463 -17.15 39.23 7.36
C VAL A 463 -17.03 40.61 8.02
N GLN A 464 -17.35 40.73 9.31
CA GLN A 464 -17.19 41.97 10.08
C GLN A 464 -15.73 42.16 10.53
N LEU A 465 -15.16 43.33 10.25
CA LEU A 465 -13.85 43.73 10.76
C LEU A 465 -13.95 44.52 12.07
N ILE A 466 -12.89 44.44 12.87
CA ILE A 466 -12.66 45.20 14.11
C ILE A 466 -12.78 46.69 13.75
N ASN A 467 -13.89 47.31 14.16
CA ASN A 467 -14.35 48.71 14.01
C ASN A 467 -15.83 48.80 13.60
N GLY A 468 -16.54 47.68 13.43
CA GLY A 468 -18.00 47.65 13.32
C GLY A 468 -18.57 48.09 11.96
N VAL A 469 -17.73 48.28 10.94
CA VAL A 469 -18.17 48.54 9.58
C VAL A 469 -18.06 47.26 8.76
N SER A 470 -19.21 46.77 8.31
CA SER A 470 -19.30 45.62 7.41
C SER A 470 -19.18 46.10 5.96
N ARG A 471 -18.20 45.58 5.21
CA ARG A 471 -18.17 45.69 3.75
C ARG A 471 -17.66 44.40 3.13
N PRO A 472 -17.96 44.13 1.84
CA PRO A 472 -17.35 43.03 1.11
C PRO A 472 -15.83 43.21 1.09
N MET A 473 -15.12 42.14 1.43
CA MET A 473 -13.67 42.09 1.32
C MET A 473 -13.32 41.69 -0.13
N ALA A 474 -12.50 42.47 -0.80
CA ALA A 474 -12.13 42.20 -2.19
C ALA A 474 -10.94 41.24 -2.26
N PHE A 475 -10.88 40.40 -3.31
CA PHE A 475 -9.84 39.37 -3.50
C PHE A 475 -8.40 39.90 -3.36
N HIS A 476 -8.13 41.14 -3.79
CA HIS A 476 -6.82 41.77 -3.69
C HIS A 476 -6.40 42.14 -2.25
N GLU A 477 -7.35 42.24 -1.32
CA GLU A 477 -7.07 42.50 0.10
C GLU A 477 -6.55 41.24 0.81
N PHE A 478 -6.87 40.06 0.27
CA PHE A 478 -6.28 38.78 0.67
C PHE A 478 -4.81 38.67 0.20
N ALA A 479 -4.49 39.30 -0.95
CA ALA A 479 -3.17 39.29 -1.57
C ALA A 479 -2.22 40.38 -1.01
N GLY A 480 -2.70 41.30 -0.18
CA GLY A 480 -1.93 42.45 0.34
C GLY A 480 -0.88 42.12 1.41
N VAL A 481 -0.64 40.85 1.75
CA VAL A 481 0.41 40.47 2.71
C VAL A 481 1.82 40.59 2.09
N GLY A 482 1.93 40.71 0.77
CA GLY A 482 3.20 40.85 0.05
C GLY A 482 3.73 42.28 -0.13
N GLN A 483 3.02 43.32 0.32
CA GLN A 483 3.48 44.70 0.14
C GLN A 483 3.40 45.50 1.45
N ARG A 484 4.36 45.28 2.34
CA ARG A 484 4.80 46.33 3.27
C ARG A 484 6.27 46.66 2.99
N PRO A 485 6.60 47.95 2.78
CA PRO A 485 7.99 48.38 2.69
C PRO A 485 8.54 48.48 4.11
N THR A 486 8.98 47.37 4.68
CA THR A 486 9.87 47.41 5.84
C THR A 486 11.08 46.56 5.53
N GLY A 487 12.17 47.23 5.17
CA GLY A 487 13.48 46.63 4.96
C GLY A 487 14.03 46.06 6.26
N ALA A 488 13.76 44.79 6.50
CA ALA A 488 14.47 43.96 7.46
C ALA A 488 14.45 42.51 6.97
N ASP A 489 15.60 41.85 7.06
CA ASP A 489 15.84 40.49 6.59
C ASP A 489 14.90 39.47 7.24
N TRP A 490 14.24 38.67 6.41
CA TRP A 490 13.28 37.63 6.81
C TRP A 490 13.93 36.44 7.51
N HIS A 491 15.26 36.36 7.54
CA HIS A 491 16.01 35.26 8.16
C HIS A 491 16.01 35.29 9.70
N ASP A 492 15.58 36.40 10.33
CA ASP A 492 15.58 36.55 11.80
C ASP A 492 14.20 36.41 12.48
N LEU A 493 13.13 36.15 11.73
CA LEU A 493 11.82 35.92 12.34
C LEU A 493 11.70 34.49 12.88
N LYS A 494 11.94 34.32 14.19
CA LYS A 494 11.45 33.15 14.93
C LYS A 494 9.93 33.02 14.68
N PRO A 495 9.40 31.82 14.37
CA PRO A 495 8.02 31.67 13.95
C PRO A 495 7.07 31.85 15.14
N ALA A 496 6.46 33.03 15.24
CA ALA A 496 5.18 33.16 15.91
C ALA A 496 4.09 33.08 14.82
N PRO A 497 3.07 32.20 14.95
CA PRO A 497 1.96 32.19 14.01
C PRO A 497 1.24 33.55 14.04
N ILE A 498 0.92 34.08 12.85
CA ILE A 498 0.28 35.39 12.64
C ILE A 498 -1.13 35.44 13.26
N PHE A 499 -1.75 34.29 13.52
CA PHE A 499 -2.97 34.16 14.30
C PHE A 499 -2.84 33.01 15.30
N SER A 500 -3.24 33.25 16.54
CA SER A 500 -3.44 32.23 17.55
C SER A 500 -4.66 31.37 17.21
N SER A 501 -4.66 30.12 17.68
CA SER A 501 -5.81 29.21 17.55
C SER A 501 -7.11 29.81 18.09
N ALA A 502 -7.00 30.75 19.05
CA ALA A 502 -8.13 31.47 19.63
C ALA A 502 -8.78 32.47 18.65
N GLU A 503 -8.00 33.13 17.79
CA GLU A 503 -8.50 34.10 16.81
C GLU A 503 -9.23 33.41 15.66
N VAL A 504 -8.81 32.20 15.29
CA VAL A 504 -9.49 31.36 14.27
C VAL A 504 -10.81 30.81 14.81
N ILE A 505 -10.87 30.42 16.09
CA ILE A 505 -12.08 29.91 16.73
C ILE A 505 -13.12 31.03 16.92
N ALA A 506 -12.69 32.26 17.22
CA ALA A 506 -13.58 33.41 17.38
C ALA A 506 -14.24 33.89 16.07
N ALA A 507 -13.65 33.56 14.91
CA ALA A 507 -14.14 33.95 13.59
C ALA A 507 -15.26 33.04 13.03
N ILE A 508 -15.63 31.97 13.75
CA ILE A 508 -16.66 31.01 13.33
C ILE A 508 -17.97 31.33 14.07
N PRO A 509 -18.99 31.93 13.40
CA PRO A 509 -20.25 32.23 14.06
C PRO A 509 -21.08 30.95 14.20
N HIS A 510 -21.56 30.69 15.42
CA HIS A 510 -22.53 29.64 15.80
C HIS A 510 -22.02 28.19 15.83
N LEU A 511 -21.23 27.86 16.86
CA LEU A 511 -21.25 26.52 17.44
C LEU A 511 -22.40 26.45 18.47
N PRO A 512 -23.40 25.57 18.31
CA PRO A 512 -24.38 25.31 19.35
C PRO A 512 -23.63 24.78 20.59
N SER A 513 -23.74 25.50 21.71
CA SER A 513 -23.11 25.15 22.98
C SER A 513 -23.70 23.92 23.67
N GLU A 514 -24.57 23.15 23.01
CA GLU A 514 -25.29 22.01 23.59
C GLU A 514 -25.35 20.86 22.58
N ILE A 515 -24.22 20.17 22.38
CA ILE A 515 -24.25 18.76 22.01
C ILE A 515 -23.81 18.00 23.25
N ASP A 516 -24.79 17.33 23.84
CA ASP A 516 -24.70 16.46 25.00
C ASP A 516 -23.52 15.49 24.86
N ARG A 517 -22.71 15.42 25.91
CA ARG A 517 -21.45 14.68 25.96
C ARG A 517 -21.75 13.18 25.88
N SER A 518 -21.80 12.63 24.67
CA SER A 518 -21.72 11.18 24.49
C SER A 518 -20.40 10.71 25.11
N VAL A 519 -20.52 9.88 26.15
CA VAL A 519 -19.40 9.38 26.95
C VAL A 519 -18.53 8.48 26.06
N GLY A 520 -17.54 9.09 25.43
CA GLY A 520 -16.45 8.36 24.78
C GLY A 520 -15.69 7.60 25.87
N TYR A 521 -15.84 6.28 25.90
CA TYR A 521 -15.10 5.43 26.82
C TYR A 521 -13.60 5.48 26.49
N GLY A 522 -12.88 6.32 27.23
CA GLY A 522 -11.42 6.39 27.20
C GLY A 522 -10.78 5.07 27.61
N ARG A 523 -9.53 4.86 27.18
CA ARG A 523 -8.72 3.71 27.58
C ARG A 523 -8.53 3.74 29.10
N ALA A 524 -8.88 2.66 29.79
CA ALA A 524 -8.70 2.56 31.24
C ALA A 524 -7.23 2.83 31.64
N PRO A 525 -6.99 3.52 32.77
CA PRO A 525 -5.64 3.86 33.23
C PRO A 525 -4.76 2.60 33.40
N ALA A 526 -3.51 2.69 32.95
CA ALA A 526 -2.57 1.56 32.95
C ALA A 526 -2.07 1.17 34.36
N VAL A 527 -2.22 2.06 35.35
CA VAL A 527 -1.73 1.87 36.72
C VAL A 527 -2.91 1.56 37.64
N LYS A 528 -2.93 0.33 38.16
CA LYS A 528 -3.98 -0.23 39.01
C LYS A 528 -3.70 0.08 40.48
N THR A 529 -4.15 1.24 40.98
CA THR A 529 -3.86 1.68 42.37
C THR A 529 -4.92 1.31 43.41
N GLY A 530 -5.83 0.37 43.13
CA GLY A 530 -6.91 -0.02 44.05
C GLY A 530 -7.02 -1.53 44.27
N ARG A 531 -7.48 -1.95 45.46
CA ARG A 531 -7.94 -3.33 45.67
C ARG A 531 -9.13 -3.60 44.73
N PRO A 532 -9.20 -4.76 44.08
CA PRO A 532 -10.36 -5.12 43.27
C PRO A 532 -11.62 -5.14 44.16
N PRO A 533 -12.78 -4.69 43.64
CA PRO A 533 -14.07 -4.87 44.30
C PRO A 533 -14.31 -6.33 44.67
N SER A 534 -15.08 -6.55 45.73
CA SER A 534 -15.52 -7.88 46.14
C SER A 534 -16.41 -8.53 45.07
N ASP A 535 -16.46 -9.87 45.05
CA ASP A 535 -17.32 -10.62 44.12
C ASP A 535 -18.80 -10.20 44.23
N GLY A 536 -19.25 -9.82 45.42
CA GLY A 536 -20.60 -9.29 45.65
C GLY A 536 -20.85 -7.95 44.94
N GLU A 537 -19.88 -7.03 44.98
CA GLU A 537 -19.96 -5.74 44.27
C GLU A 537 -19.91 -5.95 42.75
N ILE A 538 -19.07 -6.89 42.27
CA ILE A 538 -19.00 -7.26 40.85
C ILE A 538 -20.34 -7.80 40.36
N LEU A 539 -20.97 -8.70 41.12
CA LEU A 539 -22.27 -9.27 40.78
C LEU A 539 -23.39 -8.23 40.81
N SER A 540 -23.41 -7.35 41.83
CA SER A 540 -24.39 -6.26 41.91
C SER A 540 -24.30 -5.32 40.72
N LYS A 541 -23.08 -4.94 40.32
CA LYS A 541 -22.87 -4.09 39.14
C LYS A 541 -23.23 -4.82 37.85
N ALA A 542 -22.96 -6.12 37.76
CA ALA A 542 -23.33 -6.93 36.62
C ALA A 542 -24.86 -7.01 36.44
N ASP A 543 -25.63 -7.10 37.53
CA ASP A 543 -27.10 -7.06 37.49
C ASP A 543 -27.62 -5.67 37.07
N GLU A 544 -26.99 -4.58 37.49
CA GLU A 544 -27.30 -3.22 37.03
C GLU A 544 -27.06 -3.06 35.51
N MET A 545 -25.89 -3.52 35.03
CA MET A 545 -25.56 -3.53 33.61
C MET A 545 -26.50 -4.44 32.80
N LYS A 546 -26.98 -5.53 33.40
CA LYS A 546 -27.99 -6.39 32.79
C LYS A 546 -29.35 -5.70 32.69
N ALA A 547 -29.75 -4.94 33.70
CA ALA A 547 -30.96 -4.12 33.67
C ALA A 547 -30.90 -3.02 32.61
N ARG A 548 -29.70 -2.52 32.27
CA ARG A 548 -29.44 -1.63 31.11
C ARG A 548 -29.53 -2.33 29.75
N GLY A 549 -29.81 -3.64 29.70
CA GLY A 549 -30.00 -4.39 28.47
C GLY A 549 -28.72 -5.01 27.89
N LEU A 550 -27.59 -4.98 28.60
CA LEU A 550 -26.35 -5.58 28.12
C LEU A 550 -26.38 -7.12 28.22
N ASP A 551 -25.81 -7.81 27.22
CA ASP A 551 -25.63 -9.26 27.29
C ASP A 551 -24.40 -9.63 28.16
N GLY A 552 -24.31 -10.89 28.61
CA GLY A 552 -23.25 -11.31 29.52
C GLY A 552 -21.83 -11.16 28.98
N ARG A 553 -21.63 -11.27 27.65
CA ARG A 553 -20.32 -11.06 27.02
C ARG A 553 -19.94 -9.59 27.05
N THR A 554 -20.90 -8.72 26.76
CA THR A 554 -20.71 -7.27 26.80
C THR A 554 -20.47 -6.78 28.23
N ILE A 555 -21.21 -7.30 29.22
CA ILE A 555 -20.99 -7.01 30.65
C ILE A 555 -19.55 -7.34 31.06
N ALA A 556 -19.05 -8.53 30.74
CA ALA A 556 -17.68 -8.93 31.10
C ALA A 556 -16.60 -8.05 30.43
N LYS A 557 -16.84 -7.55 29.21
CA LYS A 557 -15.92 -6.68 28.48
C LYS A 557 -15.94 -5.24 29.01
N CYS A 558 -17.12 -4.74 29.38
CA CYS A 558 -17.34 -3.36 29.77
C CYS A 558 -17.21 -3.11 31.28
N MET A 559 -17.23 -4.14 32.14
CA MET A 559 -17.15 -3.99 33.60
C MET A 559 -15.95 -3.12 34.03
N ARG A 560 -14.78 -3.31 33.42
CA ARG A 560 -13.57 -2.51 33.73
C ARG A 560 -13.66 -1.03 33.36
N LEU A 561 -14.71 -0.61 32.66
CA LEU A 561 -14.97 0.78 32.26
C LEU A 561 -15.98 1.44 33.20
N GLU A 562 -16.62 0.69 34.09
CA GLU A 562 -17.50 1.23 35.11
C GLU A 562 -16.64 1.82 36.25
N PRO A 563 -16.95 3.05 36.72
CA PRO A 563 -16.21 3.68 37.80
C PRO A 563 -16.13 2.79 39.04
N GLY A 564 -14.91 2.57 39.56
CA GLY A 564 -14.63 1.70 40.70
C GLY A 564 -14.38 0.23 40.36
N PHE A 565 -14.52 -0.17 39.08
CA PHE A 565 -14.31 -1.55 38.61
C PHE A 565 -13.10 -1.70 37.66
N GLU A 566 -12.24 -0.68 37.57
CA GLU A 566 -11.12 -0.60 36.63
C GLU A 566 -10.13 -1.76 36.77
N ASN A 567 -10.04 -2.34 37.96
CA ASN A 567 -9.13 -3.43 38.31
C ASN A 567 -9.73 -4.83 38.14
N VAL A 568 -11.00 -4.95 37.73
CA VAL A 568 -11.68 -6.23 37.59
C VAL A 568 -11.29 -6.90 36.27
N ALA A 569 -10.74 -8.11 36.36
CA ALA A 569 -10.39 -8.90 35.18
C ALA A 569 -11.65 -9.42 34.47
N THR A 570 -11.66 -9.34 33.13
CA THR A 570 -12.78 -9.84 32.30
C THR A 570 -13.08 -11.33 32.54
N THR A 571 -12.08 -12.14 32.87
CA THR A 571 -12.24 -13.56 33.22
C THR A 571 -13.01 -13.74 34.53
N THR A 572 -12.67 -12.99 35.58
CA THR A 572 -13.37 -12.99 36.87
C THR A 572 -14.86 -12.68 36.70
N VAL A 573 -15.19 -11.63 35.93
CA VAL A 573 -16.59 -11.28 35.67
C VAL A 573 -17.30 -12.40 34.92
N ARG A 574 -16.66 -12.98 33.90
CA ARG A 574 -17.24 -14.05 33.08
C ARG A 574 -17.55 -15.29 33.92
N ASP A 575 -16.67 -15.65 34.85
CA ASP A 575 -16.86 -16.82 35.71
C ASP A 575 -17.97 -16.57 36.75
N LEU A 576 -18.03 -15.37 37.34
CA LEU A 576 -19.05 -14.98 38.30
C LEU A 576 -20.47 -14.93 37.70
N ILE A 577 -20.62 -14.47 36.45
CA ILE A 577 -21.95 -14.35 35.80
C ILE A 577 -22.35 -15.61 35.01
N LYS A 578 -21.48 -16.62 34.92
CA LYS A 578 -21.74 -17.83 34.14
C LYS A 578 -22.95 -18.57 34.69
N GLY A 579 -23.97 -18.74 33.85
CA GLY A 579 -25.22 -19.42 34.22
C GLY A 579 -26.19 -18.59 35.05
N ARG A 580 -25.86 -17.33 35.40
CA ARG A 580 -26.72 -16.44 36.21
C ARG A 580 -27.96 -15.98 35.46
N TRP A 581 -27.83 -15.69 34.15
CA TRP A 581 -28.97 -15.31 33.31
C TRP A 581 -29.21 -16.35 32.24
N LYS A 582 -30.46 -16.81 32.12
CA LYS A 582 -30.89 -17.67 31.01
C LYS A 582 -30.61 -16.91 29.70
N PRO A 583 -29.99 -17.54 28.70
CA PRO A 583 -29.92 -16.95 27.36
C PRO A 583 -31.34 -16.58 26.95
N ALA A 584 -31.56 -15.32 26.56
CA ALA A 584 -32.83 -14.93 25.97
C ALA A 584 -32.97 -15.78 24.69
N GLY A 585 -33.78 -16.83 24.78
CA GLY A 585 -33.96 -17.77 23.69
C GLY A 585 -34.41 -17.00 22.44
N ARG A 586 -33.82 -17.35 21.30
CA ARG A 586 -34.27 -16.87 19.99
C ARG A 586 -35.79 -16.97 19.93
N PRO A 587 -36.53 -15.89 19.60
CA PRO A 587 -37.98 -15.97 19.47
C PRO A 587 -38.32 -17.12 18.52
N LYS A 588 -39.12 -18.09 18.99
CA LYS A 588 -39.64 -19.14 18.11
C LYS A 588 -40.46 -18.43 17.04
N LYS A 589 -40.08 -18.62 15.77
CA LYS A 589 -40.84 -18.15 14.61
C LYS A 589 -42.26 -18.69 14.77
N ALA A 590 -43.25 -17.81 14.88
CA ALA A 590 -44.65 -18.21 14.90
C ALA A 590 -44.92 -18.98 13.59
N ALA A 591 -45.58 -20.13 13.73
CA ALA A 591 -45.95 -21.01 12.62
C ALA A 591 -46.97 -20.34 11.70
#